data_AF-A0A9Q9F832-F1
#
_entry.id   AF-A0A9Q9F832-F1
#
_cell.length_a   1.000
_cell.length_b   1.000
_cell.length_c   1.000
_cell.angle_alpha   90.00
_cell.angle_beta   90.00
_cell.angle_gamma   90.00
#
_symmetry.space_group_name_H-M   'P 1'
#
loop_
_entity.id
_entity.type
_entity.pdbx_description
1 polymer ?
#
loop_
_entity_poly.entity_id
_entity_poly.type
_entity_poly.pdbx_seq_one_letter_code
_entity_poly.pdbx_strand_id
1 'polypeptide(L)'
;MIYRIDKKSIKRLYLSRNAKSSHVRSSLITLVEIGNPYLTFMLYAMFQDMLPEMSCPAPFGILMESSKIVSYMVGRIIGKDVAFEPREERSSDRWSESDYIEVMRFLLSLERTNRRLSYIDQPFILYVVSKISETEKAKLIRFLEVSPLCILVMKTMSTSSLKGIHLEVITFLKAKDMEYEEGFKYVHESSVDFRALKRVFLRSNFPQIQNYFHALVDFCPEMMFGIGKPYTNRMEVFGDPLLIPIKPKLLCAYISACVHFIKRKYRALEQEKNLDVLIKTIYIERILSACPKKRLLKKVIHQMILDTPILVKVIVMRRFPSNLVKRIVRCVPSFHLAYEMSLRILCKNPNDNFYETLVEELLKKYPTESNVKKFGACSHLLSKPLLKRLKYLTDACSSE
;
A
#
# COMPACT_ATOMS: atom_id res chain seq x y z
N MET A 1 9.73 -22.96 -19.66
CA MET A 1 9.39 -23.75 -20.86
C MET A 1 9.59 -23.02 -22.20
N ILE A 2 9.59 -21.68 -22.30
CA ILE A 2 9.70 -20.95 -23.59
C ILE A 2 11.16 -20.59 -24.00
N TYR A 3 12.16 -20.91 -23.16
CA TYR A 3 13.54 -20.40 -23.30
C TYR A 3 14.41 -21.04 -24.39
N ARG A 4 13.90 -22.01 -25.18
CA ARG A 4 14.66 -22.70 -26.24
C ARG A 4 14.10 -22.52 -27.65
N ILE A 5 13.22 -21.54 -27.86
CA ILE A 5 12.71 -21.26 -29.20
C ILE A 5 13.70 -20.33 -29.92
N ASP A 6 14.26 -20.77 -31.05
CA ASP A 6 15.10 -19.92 -31.92
C ASP A 6 14.23 -18.91 -32.67
N LYS A 7 13.91 -17.83 -31.96
CA LYS A 7 13.09 -16.72 -32.46
C LYS A 7 13.66 -16.09 -33.72
N LYS A 8 14.99 -16.02 -33.85
CA LYS A 8 15.64 -15.40 -35.01
C LYS A 8 15.44 -16.24 -36.26
N SER A 9 15.55 -17.56 -36.14
CA SER A 9 15.31 -18.46 -37.28
C SER A 9 13.83 -18.51 -37.65
N ILE A 10 12.91 -18.58 -36.69
CA ILE A 10 11.47 -18.53 -36.97
C ILE A 10 11.07 -17.19 -37.61
N LYS A 11 11.61 -16.06 -37.15
CA LYS A 11 11.35 -14.74 -37.76
C LYS A 11 11.88 -14.66 -39.19
N ARG A 12 13.07 -15.22 -39.47
CA ARG A 12 13.61 -15.30 -40.83
C ARG A 12 12.71 -16.13 -41.74
N LEU A 13 12.26 -17.30 -41.28
CA LEU A 13 11.33 -18.16 -42.00
C LEU A 13 10.02 -17.41 -42.31
N TYR A 14 9.48 -16.67 -41.35
CA TYR A 14 8.26 -15.88 -41.52
C TYR A 14 8.41 -14.77 -42.58
N LEU A 15 9.53 -14.03 -42.56
CA LEU A 15 9.79 -12.99 -43.57
C LEU A 15 9.98 -13.57 -44.97
N SER A 16 10.47 -14.81 -45.09
CA SER A 16 10.61 -15.52 -46.37
C SER A 16 9.34 -16.23 -46.84
N ARG A 17 8.20 -16.16 -46.11
CA ARG A 17 6.99 -16.94 -46.42
C ARG A 17 6.43 -16.72 -47.83
N ASN A 18 6.51 -15.48 -48.32
CA ASN A 18 6.02 -15.10 -49.65
C ASN A 18 6.88 -15.66 -50.80
N ALA A 19 8.08 -16.15 -50.52
CA ALA A 19 8.95 -16.77 -51.52
C ALA A 19 8.53 -18.21 -51.90
N LYS A 20 7.51 -18.79 -51.23
CA LYS A 20 6.95 -20.13 -51.47
C LYS A 20 7.99 -21.23 -51.73
N SER A 21 9.14 -21.18 -51.06
CA SER A 21 10.21 -22.15 -51.30
C SER A 21 9.91 -23.46 -50.57
N SER A 22 10.14 -24.59 -51.25
CA SER A 22 10.02 -25.95 -50.66
C SER A 22 10.88 -26.13 -49.41
N HIS A 23 12.01 -25.40 -49.33
CA HIS A 23 12.92 -25.37 -48.19
C HIS A 23 12.28 -24.76 -46.92
N VAL A 24 11.43 -23.74 -47.04
CA VAL A 24 10.75 -23.16 -45.87
C VAL A 24 9.76 -24.16 -45.29
N ARG A 25 9.00 -24.85 -46.15
CA ARG A 25 8.04 -25.89 -45.72
C ARG A 25 8.73 -27.07 -45.03
N SER A 26 9.84 -27.59 -45.59
CA SER A 26 10.57 -28.70 -44.96
C SER A 26 11.17 -28.31 -43.60
N SER A 27 11.71 -27.09 -43.47
CA SER A 27 12.26 -26.59 -42.20
C SER A 27 11.18 -26.42 -41.12
N LEU A 28 9.97 -26.01 -41.51
CA LEU A 28 8.83 -25.90 -40.60
C LEU A 28 8.35 -27.27 -40.11
N ILE A 29 8.28 -28.27 -41.00
CA ILE A 29 7.90 -29.65 -40.63
C ILE A 29 8.90 -30.20 -39.61
N THR A 30 10.21 -30.06 -39.85
CA THR A 30 11.23 -30.51 -38.90
C THR A 30 11.09 -29.84 -37.52
N LEU A 31 10.75 -28.55 -37.47
CA LEU A 31 10.55 -27.85 -36.19
C LEU A 31 9.32 -28.35 -35.43
N VAL A 32 8.30 -28.82 -36.13
CA VAL A 32 7.08 -29.40 -35.56
C VAL A 32 7.33 -30.82 -35.04
N GLU A 33 8.10 -31.62 -35.79
CA GLU A 33 8.51 -32.98 -35.41
C GLU A 33 9.35 -33.04 -34.13
N ILE A 34 10.02 -31.94 -33.74
CA ILE A 34 10.72 -31.81 -32.44
C ILE A 34 9.76 -31.98 -31.24
N GLY A 35 8.44 -31.90 -31.46
CA GLY A 35 7.45 -32.47 -30.53
C GLY A 35 7.09 -31.60 -29.33
N ASN A 36 7.34 -30.30 -29.38
CA ASN A 36 6.87 -29.37 -28.35
C ASN A 36 5.49 -28.79 -28.75
N PRO A 37 4.39 -29.16 -28.07
CA PRO A 37 3.04 -28.77 -28.48
C PRO A 37 2.82 -27.25 -28.43
N TYR A 38 3.56 -26.51 -27.59
CA TYR A 38 3.52 -25.04 -27.56
C TYR A 38 4.21 -24.42 -28.77
N LEU A 39 5.36 -24.98 -29.19
CA LEU A 39 6.04 -24.51 -30.39
C LEU A 39 5.21 -24.86 -31.63
N THR A 40 4.66 -26.08 -31.68
CA THR A 40 3.76 -26.52 -32.74
C THR A 40 2.53 -25.61 -32.85
N PHE A 41 1.92 -25.23 -31.73
CA PHE A 41 0.82 -24.26 -31.72
C PHE A 41 1.24 -22.89 -32.28
N MET A 42 2.39 -22.37 -31.86
CA MET A 42 2.88 -21.07 -32.34
C MET A 42 3.22 -21.09 -33.83
N LEU A 43 3.80 -22.18 -34.33
CA LEU A 43 4.08 -22.37 -35.75
C LEU A 43 2.78 -22.52 -36.55
N TYR A 44 1.81 -23.29 -36.04
CA TYR A 44 0.48 -23.40 -36.61
C TYR A 44 -0.19 -22.04 -36.74
N ALA A 45 -0.23 -21.26 -35.66
CA ALA A 45 -0.82 -19.91 -35.65
C ALA A 45 -0.14 -18.91 -36.62
N MET A 46 1.12 -19.14 -36.99
CA MET A 46 1.89 -18.23 -37.85
C MET A 46 1.96 -18.65 -39.33
N PHE A 47 1.90 -19.95 -39.61
CA PHE A 47 2.21 -20.56 -40.92
C PHE A 47 1.12 -21.52 -41.40
N GLN A 48 -0.12 -21.33 -40.95
CA GLN A 48 -1.26 -22.20 -41.27
C GLN A 48 -1.46 -22.37 -42.79
N ASP A 49 -1.19 -21.33 -43.57
CA ASP A 49 -1.25 -21.30 -45.04
C ASP A 49 -0.18 -22.18 -45.71
N MET A 50 0.98 -22.33 -45.08
CA MET A 50 2.11 -23.12 -45.58
C MET A 50 2.11 -24.57 -45.05
N LEU A 51 1.31 -24.85 -44.03
CA LEU A 51 1.18 -26.15 -43.37
C LEU A 51 -0.30 -26.64 -43.35
N PRO A 52 -0.97 -26.79 -44.51
CA PRO A 52 -2.40 -27.11 -44.56
C PRO A 52 -2.74 -28.50 -44.02
N GLU A 53 -1.77 -29.41 -43.96
CA GLU A 53 -1.92 -30.77 -43.46
C GLU A 53 -1.74 -30.87 -41.93
N MET A 54 -1.26 -29.81 -41.27
CA MET A 54 -1.14 -29.79 -39.82
C MET A 54 -2.47 -29.42 -39.17
N SER A 55 -2.86 -30.19 -38.16
CA SER A 55 -3.93 -29.79 -37.23
C SER A 55 -3.38 -28.94 -36.09
N CYS A 56 -4.22 -28.08 -35.53
CA CYS A 56 -3.89 -27.39 -34.28
C CYS A 56 -3.69 -28.44 -33.17
N PRO A 57 -2.56 -28.42 -32.43
CA PRO A 57 -2.37 -29.37 -31.34
C PRO A 57 -3.42 -29.13 -30.24
N ALA A 58 -4.13 -30.19 -29.84
CA ALA A 58 -5.00 -30.15 -28.67
C ALA A 58 -4.15 -29.86 -27.40
N PRO A 59 -4.66 -29.08 -26.43
CA PRO A 59 -5.96 -28.40 -26.40
C PRO A 59 -5.95 -26.97 -26.97
N PHE A 60 -4.90 -26.56 -27.68
CA PHE A 60 -4.72 -25.17 -28.11
C PHE A 60 -5.66 -24.72 -29.23
N GLY A 61 -6.45 -25.63 -29.82
CA GLY A 61 -7.58 -25.27 -30.69
C GLY A 61 -8.54 -24.30 -29.99
N ILE A 62 -8.73 -24.45 -28.67
CA ILE A 62 -9.52 -23.50 -27.85
C ILE A 62 -8.94 -22.07 -27.95
N LEU A 63 -7.61 -21.91 -27.96
CA LEU A 63 -7.00 -20.57 -28.06
C LEU A 63 -7.25 -19.91 -29.42
N MET A 64 -7.42 -20.70 -30.48
CA MET A 64 -7.68 -20.19 -31.82
C MET A 64 -9.04 -19.48 -31.92
N GLU A 65 -9.96 -19.71 -30.98
CA GLU A 65 -11.21 -18.95 -30.86
C GLU A 65 -10.98 -17.48 -30.48
N SER A 66 -9.79 -17.12 -29.94
CA SER A 66 -9.41 -15.73 -29.65
C SER A 66 -8.23 -15.26 -30.47
N SER A 67 -8.54 -14.67 -31.63
CA SER A 67 -7.55 -14.02 -32.51
C SER A 67 -6.71 -12.97 -31.78
N LYS A 68 -7.29 -12.28 -30.79
CA LYS A 68 -6.61 -11.25 -29.98
C LYS A 68 -5.53 -11.85 -29.08
N ILE A 69 -5.83 -12.93 -28.35
CA ILE A 69 -4.85 -13.59 -27.47
C ILE A 69 -3.74 -14.19 -28.31
N VAL A 70 -4.09 -14.92 -29.37
CA VAL A 70 -3.08 -15.56 -30.23
C VAL A 70 -2.16 -14.50 -30.86
N SER A 71 -2.71 -13.43 -31.43
CA SER A 71 -1.91 -12.32 -31.98
C SER A 71 -1.00 -11.69 -30.92
N TYR A 72 -1.50 -11.47 -29.70
CA TYR A 72 -0.69 -10.93 -28.61
C TYR A 72 0.45 -11.88 -28.22
N MET A 73 0.18 -13.19 -28.15
CA MET A 73 1.20 -14.20 -27.84
C MET A 73 2.27 -14.28 -28.91
N VAL A 74 1.88 -14.34 -30.18
CA VAL A 74 2.79 -14.32 -31.36
C VAL A 74 3.64 -13.06 -31.34
N GLY A 75 3.01 -11.89 -31.19
CA GLY A 75 3.70 -10.60 -31.14
C GLY A 75 4.72 -10.49 -29.99
N ARG A 76 4.45 -11.13 -28.85
CA ARG A 76 5.33 -11.14 -27.68
C ARG A 76 6.45 -12.17 -27.75
N ILE A 77 6.16 -13.36 -28.28
CA ILE A 77 7.11 -14.46 -28.32
C ILE A 77 8.06 -14.28 -29.50
N ILE A 78 7.55 -13.91 -30.68
CA ILE A 78 8.30 -13.86 -31.95
C ILE A 78 8.61 -12.43 -32.38
N GLY A 79 7.64 -11.52 -32.29
CA GLY A 79 7.83 -10.09 -32.60
C GLY A 79 6.60 -9.44 -33.25
N LYS A 80 6.49 -8.12 -33.16
CA LYS A 80 5.33 -7.33 -33.61
C LYS A 80 5.12 -7.33 -35.13
N ASP A 81 6.16 -7.65 -35.91
CA ASP A 81 6.12 -7.61 -37.37
C ASP A 81 5.50 -8.87 -37.99
N VAL A 82 5.01 -9.78 -37.15
CA VAL A 82 4.35 -11.01 -37.56
C VAL A 82 2.85 -10.80 -37.56
N ALA A 83 2.26 -10.79 -38.75
CA ALA A 83 0.81 -10.73 -38.92
C ALA A 83 0.19 -12.12 -38.66
N PHE A 84 -0.88 -12.11 -37.88
CA PHE A 84 -1.74 -13.27 -37.67
C PHE A 84 -2.90 -13.21 -38.68
N GLU A 85 -3.15 -14.30 -39.38
CA GLU A 85 -4.27 -14.45 -40.30
C GLU A 85 -5.28 -15.43 -39.68
N PRO A 86 -6.37 -14.95 -39.05
CA PRO A 86 -7.37 -15.84 -38.47
C PRO A 86 -8.06 -16.63 -39.57
N ARG A 87 -8.05 -17.97 -39.45
CA ARG A 87 -9.14 -18.81 -39.96
C ARG A 87 -9.97 -19.29 -38.79
N GLU A 88 -11.29 -19.09 -38.87
CA GLU A 88 -12.23 -19.72 -37.96
C GLU A 88 -12.17 -21.24 -38.17
N GLU A 89 -11.51 -21.96 -37.26
CA GLU A 89 -11.77 -23.38 -37.12
C GLU A 89 -13.18 -23.54 -36.54
N ARG A 90 -14.13 -23.96 -37.37
CA ARG A 90 -15.41 -24.48 -36.90
C ARG A 90 -15.15 -25.85 -36.28
N SER A 91 -14.69 -25.93 -35.03
CA SER A 91 -14.64 -27.21 -34.33
C SER A 91 -15.99 -27.51 -33.70
N SER A 92 -16.70 -28.44 -34.31
CA SER A 92 -18.02 -28.92 -33.93
C SER A 92 -18.01 -30.07 -32.90
N ASP A 93 -16.94 -30.26 -32.11
CA ASP A 93 -16.93 -31.28 -31.05
C ASP A 93 -16.36 -30.77 -29.71
N ARG A 94 -17.02 -31.19 -28.63
CA ARG A 94 -16.95 -30.62 -27.28
C ARG A 94 -15.60 -30.89 -26.61
N TRP A 95 -14.75 -29.86 -26.52
CA TRP A 95 -13.57 -29.86 -25.63
C TRP A 95 -13.94 -30.32 -24.22
N SER A 96 -13.12 -31.17 -23.62
CA SER A 96 -13.29 -31.65 -22.26
C SER A 96 -12.86 -30.60 -21.23
N GLU A 97 -13.29 -30.74 -19.98
CA GLU A 97 -12.83 -29.87 -18.90
C GLU A 97 -11.28 -29.87 -18.76
N SER A 98 -10.66 -31.04 -18.96
CA SER A 98 -9.19 -31.19 -18.92
C SER A 98 -8.49 -30.29 -19.94
N ASP A 99 -9.07 -30.14 -21.13
CA ASP A 99 -8.54 -29.29 -22.19
C ASP A 99 -8.55 -27.82 -21.77
N TYR A 100 -9.67 -27.35 -21.19
CA TYR A 100 -9.77 -25.98 -20.65
C TYR A 100 -8.80 -25.75 -19.48
N ILE A 101 -8.60 -26.75 -18.62
CA ILE A 101 -7.64 -26.69 -17.50
C ILE A 101 -6.21 -26.51 -18.03
N GLU A 102 -5.82 -27.26 -19.06
CA GLU A 102 -4.49 -27.16 -19.67
C GLU A 102 -4.27 -25.82 -20.36
N VAL A 103 -5.27 -25.32 -21.11
CA VAL A 103 -5.24 -23.98 -21.69
C VAL A 103 -5.06 -22.93 -20.61
N MET A 104 -5.84 -23.01 -19.52
CA MET A 104 -5.75 -22.03 -18.44
C MET A 104 -4.41 -22.10 -17.69
N ARG A 105 -3.88 -23.31 -17.46
CA ARG A 105 -2.54 -23.53 -16.89
C ARG A 105 -1.46 -22.89 -17.77
N PHE A 106 -1.58 -23.03 -19.07
CA PHE A 106 -0.68 -22.39 -20.02
C PHE A 106 -0.77 -20.86 -19.97
N LEU A 107 -1.98 -20.28 -19.98
CA LEU A 107 -2.17 -18.83 -19.89
C LEU A 107 -1.60 -18.26 -18.57
N LEU A 108 -1.81 -18.94 -17.44
CA LEU A 108 -1.25 -18.56 -16.13
C LEU A 108 0.28 -18.57 -16.12
N SER A 109 0.88 -19.58 -16.75
CA SER A 109 2.34 -19.67 -16.91
C SER A 109 2.87 -18.53 -17.78
N LEU A 110 2.16 -18.22 -18.87
CA LEU A 110 2.57 -17.19 -19.82
C LEU A 110 2.48 -15.77 -19.24
N GLU A 111 1.47 -15.48 -18.41
CA GLU A 111 1.27 -14.15 -17.80
C GLU A 111 2.47 -13.69 -16.96
N ARG A 112 3.24 -14.63 -16.37
CA ARG A 112 4.47 -14.32 -15.61
C ARG A 112 5.49 -13.53 -16.45
N THR A 113 5.54 -13.79 -17.75
CA THR A 113 6.42 -13.09 -18.71
C THR A 113 5.68 -12.01 -19.50
N ASN A 114 4.35 -12.13 -19.61
CA ASN A 114 3.51 -11.26 -20.44
C ASN A 114 2.41 -10.59 -19.60
N ARG A 115 2.80 -9.58 -18.82
CA ARG A 115 1.98 -8.99 -17.74
C ARG A 115 0.62 -8.36 -18.12
N ARG A 116 0.31 -8.24 -19.41
CA ARG A 116 -0.96 -7.67 -19.92
C ARG A 116 -1.96 -8.71 -20.42
N LEU A 117 -1.62 -10.01 -20.35
CA LEU A 117 -2.41 -11.09 -20.95
C LEU A 117 -3.89 -11.08 -20.50
N SER A 118 -4.13 -10.84 -19.21
CA SER A 118 -5.45 -10.70 -18.59
C SER A 118 -6.34 -9.56 -19.11
N TYR A 119 -5.80 -8.63 -19.91
CA TYR A 119 -6.54 -7.50 -20.48
C TYR A 119 -6.74 -7.59 -21.99
N ILE A 120 -6.20 -8.62 -22.65
CA ILE A 120 -6.23 -8.72 -24.11
C ILE A 120 -7.61 -9.13 -24.61
N ASP A 121 -8.19 -10.18 -24.01
CA ASP A 121 -9.51 -10.69 -24.38
C ASP A 121 -10.22 -11.30 -23.17
N GLN A 122 -10.72 -10.42 -22.29
CA GLN A 122 -11.40 -10.85 -21.06
C GLN A 122 -12.64 -11.73 -21.30
N PRO A 123 -13.51 -11.46 -22.29
CA PRO A 123 -14.65 -12.32 -22.58
C PRO A 123 -14.25 -13.77 -22.88
N PHE A 124 -13.22 -13.96 -23.72
CA PHE A 124 -12.70 -15.30 -24.02
C PHE A 124 -12.11 -15.98 -22.78
N ILE A 125 -11.30 -15.26 -21.99
CA ILE A 125 -10.70 -15.83 -20.77
C ILE A 125 -11.80 -16.26 -19.80
N LEU A 126 -12.84 -15.43 -19.61
CA LEU A 126 -13.98 -15.76 -18.76
C LEU A 126 -14.75 -16.96 -19.30
N TYR A 127 -14.90 -17.09 -20.61
CA TYR A 127 -15.47 -18.27 -21.25
C TYR A 127 -14.66 -19.54 -20.90
N VAL A 128 -13.34 -19.55 -21.10
CA VAL A 128 -12.46 -20.67 -20.73
C VAL A 128 -12.61 -21.03 -19.25
N VAL A 129 -12.57 -20.02 -18.37
CA VAL A 129 -12.72 -20.21 -16.92
C VAL A 129 -14.11 -20.76 -16.57
N SER A 130 -15.17 -20.38 -17.29
CA SER A 130 -16.53 -20.86 -17.03
C SER A 130 -16.71 -22.36 -17.30
N LYS A 131 -15.84 -22.95 -18.13
CA LYS A 131 -15.84 -24.37 -18.47
C LYS A 131 -15.11 -25.26 -17.47
N ILE A 132 -14.46 -24.68 -16.48
CA ILE A 132 -13.69 -25.39 -15.44
C ILE A 132 -14.52 -25.43 -14.15
N SER A 133 -14.59 -26.60 -13.52
CA SER A 133 -15.24 -26.78 -12.23
C SER A 133 -14.51 -26.02 -11.12
N GLU A 134 -15.23 -25.70 -10.05
CA GLU A 134 -14.69 -24.90 -8.96
C GLU A 134 -13.55 -25.59 -8.19
N THR A 135 -13.63 -26.92 -8.08
CA THR A 135 -12.59 -27.77 -7.48
C THR A 135 -11.30 -27.70 -8.28
N GLU A 136 -11.37 -27.74 -9.61
CA GLU A 136 -10.20 -27.65 -10.49
C GLU A 136 -9.65 -26.22 -10.56
N LYS A 137 -10.50 -25.19 -10.54
CA LYS A 137 -10.06 -23.79 -10.38
C LYS A 137 -9.22 -23.62 -9.10
N ALA A 138 -9.69 -24.18 -7.98
CA ALA A 138 -8.96 -24.11 -6.71
C ALA A 138 -7.59 -24.79 -6.80
N LYS A 139 -7.51 -25.96 -7.46
CA LYS A 139 -6.24 -26.67 -7.70
C LYS A 139 -5.29 -25.86 -8.59
N LEU A 140 -5.79 -25.26 -9.66
CA LEU A 140 -5.02 -24.44 -10.60
C LEU A 140 -4.30 -23.29 -9.91
N ILE A 141 -4.98 -22.59 -8.98
CA ILE A 141 -4.42 -21.41 -8.32
C ILE A 141 -3.66 -21.70 -7.02
N ARG A 142 -3.85 -22.87 -6.40
CA ARG A 142 -3.40 -23.17 -5.02
C ARG A 142 -1.94 -22.80 -4.70
N PHE A 143 -1.04 -23.00 -5.66
CA PHE A 143 0.41 -22.78 -5.49
C PHE A 143 0.95 -21.65 -6.38
N LEU A 144 0.07 -20.86 -6.98
CA LEU A 144 0.45 -19.74 -7.81
C LEU A 144 0.57 -18.47 -6.98
N GLU A 145 1.54 -17.64 -7.34
CA GLU A 145 1.54 -16.25 -6.88
C GLU A 145 0.27 -15.54 -7.38
N VAL A 146 -0.24 -14.61 -6.58
CA VAL A 146 -1.40 -13.82 -6.97
C VAL A 146 -1.03 -12.96 -8.19
N SER A 147 -1.63 -13.33 -9.32
CA SER A 147 -1.52 -12.66 -10.60
C SER A 147 -2.89 -12.11 -11.03
N PRO A 148 -2.94 -11.26 -12.06
CA PRO A 148 -4.20 -10.74 -12.57
C PRO A 148 -5.14 -11.81 -13.14
N LEU A 149 -4.61 -12.81 -13.88
CA LEU A 149 -5.42 -13.96 -14.30
C LEU A 149 -5.86 -14.80 -13.10
N CYS A 150 -5.00 -14.98 -12.09
CA CYS A 150 -5.38 -15.65 -10.85
C CYS A 150 -6.57 -14.92 -10.18
N ILE A 151 -6.53 -13.59 -10.10
CA ILE A 151 -7.64 -12.77 -9.59
C ILE A 151 -8.90 -12.96 -10.42
N LEU A 152 -8.80 -13.01 -11.76
CA LEU A 152 -9.94 -13.25 -12.64
C LEU A 152 -10.56 -14.63 -12.39
N VAL A 153 -9.75 -15.68 -12.25
CA VAL A 153 -10.24 -17.02 -11.86
C VAL A 153 -10.94 -16.97 -10.49
N MET A 154 -10.29 -16.40 -9.49
CA MET A 154 -10.81 -16.29 -8.12
C MET A 154 -12.14 -15.53 -8.06
N LYS A 155 -12.33 -14.49 -8.89
CA LYS A 155 -13.60 -13.75 -8.98
C LYS A 155 -14.79 -14.59 -9.47
N THR A 156 -14.53 -15.70 -10.18
CA THR A 156 -15.59 -16.63 -10.64
C THR A 156 -15.89 -17.75 -9.64
N MET A 157 -15.21 -17.78 -8.50
CA MET A 157 -15.35 -18.84 -7.49
C MET A 157 -16.19 -18.34 -6.30
N SER A 158 -16.85 -19.26 -5.60
CA SER A 158 -17.43 -18.98 -4.30
C SER A 158 -16.34 -18.73 -3.26
N THR A 159 -16.61 -17.89 -2.27
CA THR A 159 -15.65 -17.58 -1.19
C THR A 159 -15.31 -18.81 -0.36
N SER A 160 -16.23 -19.77 -0.21
CA SER A 160 -16.01 -21.04 0.49
C SER A 160 -14.92 -21.91 -0.14
N SER A 161 -14.68 -21.77 -1.44
CA SER A 161 -13.66 -22.53 -2.17
C SER A 161 -12.27 -21.90 -2.11
N LEU A 162 -12.17 -20.64 -1.67
CA LEU A 162 -10.91 -19.93 -1.51
C LEU A 162 -10.36 -20.12 -0.10
N LYS A 163 -9.03 -20.25 0.01
CA LYS A 163 -8.35 -20.45 1.30
C LYS A 163 -7.11 -19.58 1.40
N GLY A 164 -6.75 -19.22 2.63
CA GLY A 164 -5.56 -18.42 2.94
C GLY A 164 -5.55 -17.12 2.15
N ILE A 165 -4.41 -16.79 1.55
CA ILE A 165 -4.19 -15.51 0.88
C ILE A 165 -5.15 -15.23 -0.28
N HIS A 166 -5.65 -16.26 -0.97
CA HIS A 166 -6.62 -16.09 -2.06
C HIS A 166 -7.96 -15.56 -1.55
N LEU A 167 -8.41 -16.06 -0.40
CA LEU A 167 -9.61 -15.57 0.27
C LEU A 167 -9.40 -14.11 0.70
N GLU A 168 -8.27 -13.81 1.37
CA GLU A 168 -7.94 -12.45 1.81
C GLU A 168 -7.98 -11.44 0.65
N VAL A 169 -7.38 -11.79 -0.50
CA VAL A 169 -7.35 -10.93 -1.68
C VAL A 169 -8.75 -10.69 -2.23
N ILE A 170 -9.58 -11.73 -2.37
CA ILE A 170 -10.94 -11.56 -2.89
C ILE A 170 -11.83 -10.79 -1.93
N THR A 171 -11.76 -11.08 -0.63
CA THR A 171 -12.49 -10.33 0.40
C THR A 171 -12.13 -8.85 0.34
N PHE A 172 -10.84 -8.53 0.23
CA PHE A 172 -10.38 -7.15 0.08
C PHE A 172 -10.87 -6.50 -1.23
N LEU A 173 -10.77 -7.19 -2.36
CA LEU A 173 -11.21 -6.66 -3.64
C LEU A 173 -12.72 -6.42 -3.69
N LYS A 174 -13.52 -7.27 -3.03
CA LYS A 174 -14.96 -7.04 -2.84
C LYS A 174 -15.21 -5.73 -2.08
N ALA A 175 -14.54 -5.52 -0.95
CA ALA A 175 -14.65 -4.26 -0.20
C ALA A 175 -14.23 -3.03 -1.02
N LYS A 176 -13.20 -3.16 -1.86
CA LYS A 176 -12.71 -2.09 -2.72
C LYS A 176 -13.73 -1.65 -3.79
N ASP A 177 -14.68 -2.51 -4.11
CA ASP A 177 -15.71 -2.25 -5.11
C ASP A 177 -17.04 -1.78 -4.45
N MET A 178 -17.12 -1.74 -3.11
CA MET A 178 -18.24 -1.19 -2.33
C MET A 178 -18.07 0.32 -2.08
N GLU A 179 -19.11 0.99 -1.56
CA GLU A 179 -18.95 2.32 -0.99
C GLU A 179 -17.94 2.31 0.16
N TYR A 180 -17.20 3.41 0.36
CA TYR A 180 -16.06 3.42 1.29
C TYR A 180 -16.43 2.98 2.71
N GLU A 181 -17.56 3.44 3.25
CA GLU A 181 -17.99 3.10 4.60
C GLU A 181 -18.38 1.62 4.73
N GLU A 182 -19.12 1.10 3.75
CA GLU A 182 -19.51 -0.31 3.69
C GLU A 182 -18.29 -1.21 3.53
N GLY A 183 -17.40 -0.88 2.61
CA GLY A 183 -16.14 -1.60 2.39
C GLY A 183 -15.25 -1.57 3.63
N PHE A 184 -15.18 -0.44 4.33
CA PHE A 184 -14.41 -0.31 5.56
C PHE A 184 -14.94 -1.22 6.67
N LYS A 185 -16.26 -1.24 6.85
CA LYS A 185 -16.94 -2.16 7.77
C LYS A 185 -16.72 -3.63 7.36
N TYR A 186 -16.87 -3.94 6.08
CA TYR A 186 -16.70 -5.30 5.55
C TYR A 186 -15.28 -5.85 5.78
N VAL A 187 -14.24 -5.04 5.55
CA VAL A 187 -12.84 -5.41 5.81
C VAL A 187 -12.62 -5.71 7.30
N HIS A 188 -13.22 -4.92 8.18
CA HIS A 188 -13.14 -5.14 9.62
C HIS A 188 -13.81 -6.44 10.05
N GLU A 189 -15.06 -6.65 9.66
CA GLU A 189 -15.86 -7.83 10.02
C GLU A 189 -15.26 -9.12 9.46
N SER A 190 -14.73 -9.06 8.24
CA SER A 190 -14.06 -10.20 7.60
C SER A 190 -12.67 -10.51 8.17
N SER A 191 -12.17 -9.72 9.14
CA SER A 191 -10.90 -9.94 9.83
C SER A 191 -9.69 -10.09 8.90
N VAL A 192 -9.67 -9.30 7.82
CA VAL A 192 -8.65 -9.40 6.76
C VAL A 192 -7.23 -9.23 7.31
N ASP A 193 -6.31 -10.14 6.93
CA ASP A 193 -4.91 -10.05 7.33
C ASP A 193 -4.15 -9.02 6.49
N PHE A 194 -4.14 -7.78 7.00
CA PHE A 194 -3.40 -6.66 6.41
C PHE A 194 -1.91 -7.00 6.16
N ARG A 195 -1.24 -7.74 7.05
CA ARG A 195 0.20 -8.02 6.90
C ARG A 195 0.43 -8.98 5.74
N ALA A 196 -0.42 -9.99 5.61
CA ALA A 196 -0.37 -10.93 4.50
C ALA A 196 -0.64 -10.22 3.17
N LEU A 197 -1.70 -9.41 3.09
CA LEU A 197 -2.03 -8.63 1.89
C LEU A 197 -0.94 -7.62 1.53
N LYS A 198 -0.43 -6.86 2.50
CA LYS A 198 0.68 -5.92 2.30
C LYS A 198 1.89 -6.62 1.66
N ARG A 199 2.25 -7.81 2.15
CA ARG A 199 3.37 -8.58 1.60
C ARG A 199 3.11 -8.98 0.15
N VAL A 200 1.91 -9.47 -0.16
CA VAL A 200 1.55 -9.90 -1.51
C VAL A 200 1.50 -8.72 -2.48
N PHE A 201 0.86 -7.62 -2.11
CA PHE A 201 0.73 -6.46 -2.97
C PHE A 201 2.08 -5.79 -3.25
N LEU A 202 2.92 -5.60 -2.24
CA LEU A 202 4.24 -4.98 -2.42
C LEU A 202 5.24 -5.86 -3.16
N ARG A 203 5.19 -7.19 -2.98
CA ARG A 203 6.11 -8.12 -3.67
C ARG A 203 5.64 -8.54 -5.05
N SER A 204 4.44 -8.17 -5.47
CA SER A 204 3.91 -8.55 -6.77
C SER A 204 4.74 -7.94 -7.89
N ASN A 205 4.98 -8.72 -8.94
CA ASN A 205 5.61 -8.24 -10.17
C ASN A 205 4.61 -7.51 -11.09
N PHE A 206 3.33 -7.42 -10.70
CA PHE A 206 2.28 -6.80 -11.49
C PHE A 206 1.92 -5.41 -10.94
N PRO A 207 2.16 -4.32 -11.69
CA PRO A 207 1.87 -2.96 -11.22
C PRO A 207 0.41 -2.77 -10.76
N GLN A 208 -0.57 -3.37 -11.45
CA GLN A 208 -1.97 -3.28 -11.01
C GLN A 208 -2.22 -3.89 -9.62
N ILE A 209 -1.46 -4.93 -9.24
CA ILE A 209 -1.58 -5.56 -7.91
C ILE A 209 -0.87 -4.71 -6.86
N GLN A 210 0.27 -4.10 -7.21
CA GLN A 210 0.94 -3.13 -6.34
C GLN A 210 0.03 -1.94 -6.02
N ASN A 211 -0.75 -1.46 -6.99
CA ASN A 211 -1.69 -0.36 -6.79
C ASN A 211 -2.76 -0.66 -5.72
N TYR A 212 -3.10 -1.94 -5.48
CA TYR A 212 -4.01 -2.32 -4.40
C TYR A 212 -3.46 -2.02 -3.00
N PHE A 213 -2.14 -1.85 -2.85
CA PHE A 213 -1.55 -1.45 -1.58
C PHE A 213 -2.07 -0.09 -1.11
N HIS A 214 -2.24 0.88 -2.01
CA HIS A 214 -2.77 2.20 -1.64
C HIS A 214 -4.20 2.10 -1.12
N ALA A 215 -5.05 1.33 -1.79
CA ALA A 215 -6.41 1.07 -1.32
C ALA A 215 -6.43 0.30 0.00
N LEU A 216 -5.51 -0.66 0.20
CA LEU A 216 -5.40 -1.41 1.46
C LEU A 216 -5.07 -0.51 2.65
N VAL A 217 -4.22 0.49 2.41
CA VAL A 217 -3.87 1.50 3.42
C VAL A 217 -5.09 2.35 3.80
N ASP A 218 -5.91 2.76 2.83
CA ASP A 218 -7.14 3.55 3.08
C ASP A 218 -8.13 2.79 3.99
N PHE A 219 -8.19 1.46 3.91
CA PHE A 219 -9.06 0.63 4.75
C PHE A 219 -8.45 0.24 6.11
N CYS A 220 -7.13 0.33 6.25
CA CYS A 220 -6.38 -0.02 7.46
C CYS A 220 -5.35 1.06 7.84
N PRO A 221 -5.76 2.33 8.00
CA PRO A 221 -4.81 3.44 8.13
C PRO A 221 -3.95 3.36 9.39
N GLU A 222 -4.46 2.78 10.50
CA GLU A 222 -3.71 2.61 11.73
C GLU A 222 -2.45 1.74 11.59
N MET A 223 -2.41 0.87 10.56
CA MET A 223 -1.28 0.00 10.30
C MET A 223 -0.06 0.76 9.79
N MET A 224 -0.26 1.93 9.19
CA MET A 224 0.84 2.82 8.80
C MET A 224 1.59 3.35 10.02
N PHE A 225 0.90 3.49 11.15
CA PHE A 225 1.39 4.15 12.34
C PHE A 225 1.86 3.16 13.42
N GLY A 226 2.36 1.99 13.00
CA GLY A 226 3.09 1.05 13.86
C GLY A 226 2.22 0.11 14.70
N ILE A 227 0.90 0.07 14.46
CA ILE A 227 0.05 -0.99 15.01
C ILE A 227 0.23 -2.28 14.22
N GLY A 228 0.37 -3.40 14.93
CA GLY A 228 0.59 -4.72 14.32
C GLY A 228 -0.68 -5.50 14.03
N LYS A 229 -1.81 -5.14 14.65
CA LYS A 229 -3.14 -5.75 14.52
C LYS A 229 -4.21 -4.70 14.85
N PRO A 230 -5.34 -4.61 14.11
CA PRO A 230 -6.36 -3.61 14.40
C PRO A 230 -6.90 -3.78 15.82
N TYR A 231 -7.28 -2.68 16.45
CA TYR A 231 -8.01 -2.72 17.70
C TYR A 231 -9.40 -3.30 17.47
N THR A 232 -9.92 -4.06 18.43
CA THR A 232 -11.24 -4.71 18.32
C THR A 232 -12.34 -3.68 18.07
N ASN A 233 -12.29 -2.54 18.76
CA ASN A 233 -13.30 -1.49 18.67
C ASN A 233 -12.87 -0.39 17.69
N ARG A 234 -12.11 -0.74 16.63
CA ARG A 234 -11.65 0.27 15.65
C ARG A 234 -12.82 1.03 15.04
N MET A 235 -13.96 0.37 14.78
CA MET A 235 -15.13 1.00 14.16
C MET A 235 -15.69 2.12 15.04
N GLU A 236 -15.82 1.87 16.35
CA GLU A 236 -16.23 2.90 17.32
C GLU A 236 -15.24 4.06 17.34
N VAL A 237 -13.95 3.78 17.29
CA VAL A 237 -12.88 4.79 17.28
C VAL A 237 -12.90 5.64 16.00
N PHE A 238 -13.16 5.05 14.83
CA PHE A 238 -13.25 5.80 13.59
C PHE A 238 -14.58 6.55 13.44
N GLY A 239 -15.65 6.06 14.08
CA GLY A 239 -16.93 6.75 14.19
C GLY A 239 -16.86 7.96 15.12
N ASP A 240 -16.24 7.80 16.28
CA ASP A 240 -15.93 8.89 17.21
C ASP A 240 -14.43 8.85 17.60
N PRO A 241 -13.61 9.69 16.95
CA PRO A 241 -12.18 9.79 17.23
C PRO A 241 -11.85 10.14 18.67
N LEU A 242 -12.77 10.62 19.50
CA LEU A 242 -12.53 10.91 20.92
C LEU A 242 -12.62 9.67 21.80
N LEU A 243 -13.09 8.54 21.28
CA LEU A 243 -13.17 7.28 22.03
C LEU A 243 -11.85 6.50 22.09
N ILE A 244 -10.75 6.99 21.49
CA ILE A 244 -9.45 6.30 21.57
C ILE A 244 -9.07 6.15 23.06
N PRO A 245 -8.83 4.91 23.55
CA PRO A 245 -8.42 4.70 24.93
C PRO A 245 -7.08 5.37 25.22
N ILE A 246 -6.89 5.86 26.45
CA ILE A 246 -5.63 6.51 26.88
C ILE A 246 -4.52 5.44 27.12
N LYS A 247 -4.13 4.77 26.04
CA LYS A 247 -3.07 3.76 25.97
C LYS A 247 -2.04 4.23 24.95
N PRO A 248 -0.74 4.33 25.30
CA PRO A 248 0.26 4.95 24.42
C PRO A 248 0.29 4.39 22.99
N LYS A 249 0.24 3.07 22.85
CA LYS A 249 0.26 2.40 21.53
C LYS A 249 -0.95 2.75 20.67
N LEU A 250 -2.14 2.86 21.28
CA LEU A 250 -3.36 3.21 20.56
C LEU A 250 -3.35 4.68 20.18
N LEU A 251 -3.02 5.58 21.11
CA LEU A 251 -2.96 7.02 20.84
C LEU A 251 -1.97 7.37 19.72
N CYS A 252 -0.75 6.82 19.75
CA CYS A 252 0.26 7.10 18.73
C CYS A 252 -0.18 6.68 17.32
N ALA A 253 -0.99 5.63 17.20
CA ALA A 253 -1.41 5.12 15.90
C ALA A 253 -2.76 5.68 15.44
N TYR A 254 -3.77 5.63 16.32
CA TYR A 254 -5.15 5.94 15.96
C TYR A 254 -5.42 7.43 15.84
N ILE A 255 -4.64 8.32 16.47
CA ILE A 255 -4.88 9.77 16.32
C ILE A 255 -4.63 10.19 14.87
N SER A 256 -3.45 9.85 14.34
CA SER A 256 -3.11 10.12 12.94
C SER A 256 -4.00 9.32 11.97
N ALA A 257 -4.34 8.07 12.32
CA ALA A 257 -5.24 7.26 11.51
C ALA A 257 -6.65 7.85 11.41
N CYS A 258 -7.21 8.37 12.51
CA CYS A 258 -8.52 9.01 12.51
C CYS A 258 -8.50 10.28 11.67
N VAL A 259 -7.45 11.11 11.78
CA VAL A 259 -7.31 12.29 10.92
C VAL A 259 -7.28 11.89 9.45
N HIS A 260 -6.51 10.84 9.09
CA HIS A 260 -6.47 10.32 7.73
C HIS A 260 -7.87 9.83 7.27
N PHE A 261 -8.55 9.06 8.09
CA PHE A 261 -9.90 8.54 7.82
C PHE A 261 -10.92 9.67 7.60
N ILE A 262 -10.95 10.68 8.48
CA ILE A 262 -11.85 11.83 8.38
C ILE A 262 -11.61 12.59 7.07
N LYS A 263 -10.35 12.86 6.72
CA LYS A 263 -10.00 13.53 5.45
C LYS A 263 -10.46 12.74 4.24
N ARG A 264 -10.40 11.41 4.31
CA ARG A 264 -10.84 10.53 3.23
C ARG A 264 -12.35 10.46 3.10
N LYS A 265 -13.05 10.34 4.23
CA LYS A 265 -14.52 10.30 4.32
C LYS A 265 -15.14 11.64 3.90
N TYR A 266 -14.54 12.76 4.30
CA TYR A 266 -15.05 14.11 4.03
C TYR A 266 -14.09 14.91 3.14
N ARG A 267 -14.34 14.91 1.82
CA ARG A 267 -13.50 15.61 0.82
C ARG A 267 -13.24 17.09 1.16
N ALA A 268 -14.22 17.79 1.75
CA ALA A 268 -14.07 19.19 2.16
C ALA A 268 -12.94 19.41 3.18
N LEU A 269 -12.57 18.39 3.96
CA LEU A 269 -11.53 18.46 4.99
C LEU A 269 -10.16 17.95 4.51
N GLU A 270 -10.05 17.47 3.26
CA GLU A 270 -8.82 16.89 2.71
C GLU A 270 -7.63 17.87 2.83
N GLN A 271 -7.87 19.13 2.45
CA GLN A 271 -6.87 20.19 2.46
C GLN A 271 -6.75 20.95 3.79
N GLU A 272 -7.61 20.66 4.79
CA GLU A 272 -7.58 21.38 6.06
C GLU A 272 -6.31 21.02 6.84
N LYS A 273 -5.44 22.01 7.02
CA LYS A 273 -4.13 21.84 7.68
C LYS A 273 -4.26 21.80 9.20
N ASN A 274 -5.28 22.44 9.76
CA ASN A 274 -5.44 22.57 11.21
C ASN A 274 -6.20 21.41 11.86
N LEU A 275 -6.83 20.52 11.08
CA LEU A 275 -7.56 19.37 11.63
C LEU A 275 -6.65 18.48 12.49
N ASP A 276 -5.45 18.17 12.01
CA ASP A 276 -4.46 17.38 12.75
C ASP A 276 -4.04 18.07 14.05
N VAL A 277 -3.79 19.39 13.98
CA VAL A 277 -3.46 20.21 15.15
C VAL A 277 -4.59 20.19 16.17
N LEU A 278 -5.84 20.35 15.73
CA LEU A 278 -7.02 20.35 16.59
C LEU A 278 -7.18 19.01 17.31
N ILE A 279 -7.19 17.89 16.58
CA ILE A 279 -7.37 16.56 17.18
C ILE A 279 -6.23 16.24 18.15
N LYS A 280 -4.97 16.51 17.78
CA LYS A 280 -3.83 16.31 18.69
C LYS A 280 -3.93 17.21 19.93
N THR A 281 -4.39 18.44 19.78
CA THR A 281 -4.60 19.37 20.91
C THR A 281 -5.64 18.83 21.90
N ILE A 282 -6.79 18.36 21.41
CA ILE A 282 -7.84 17.75 22.25
C ILE A 282 -7.25 16.57 23.05
N TYR A 283 -6.46 15.71 22.39
CA TYR A 283 -5.83 14.58 23.05
C TYR A 283 -4.75 14.97 24.07
N ILE A 284 -3.94 15.98 23.77
CA ILE A 284 -2.98 16.53 24.72
C ILE A 284 -3.72 17.03 25.96
N GLU A 285 -4.77 17.83 25.79
CA GLU A 285 -5.57 18.36 26.89
C GLU A 285 -6.19 17.23 27.73
N ARG A 286 -6.76 16.22 27.09
CA ARG A 286 -7.32 15.05 27.76
C ARG A 286 -6.27 14.26 28.55
N ILE A 287 -5.09 14.03 27.98
CA ILE A 287 -3.97 13.34 28.65
C ILE A 287 -3.48 14.13 29.87
N LEU A 288 -3.36 15.45 29.73
CA LEU A 288 -2.88 16.33 30.79
C LEU A 288 -3.91 16.50 31.93
N SER A 289 -5.20 16.49 31.61
CA SER A 289 -6.29 16.62 32.58
C SER A 289 -6.49 15.34 33.41
N ALA A 290 -6.22 14.16 32.83
CA ALA A 290 -6.45 12.85 33.48
C ALA A 290 -5.26 12.33 34.32
N CYS A 291 -4.47 13.20 34.95
CA CYS A 291 -3.24 12.87 35.69
C CYS A 291 -2.16 12.15 34.81
N PRO A 292 -1.26 12.90 34.16
CA PRO A 292 -0.47 12.38 33.04
C PRO A 292 0.66 11.44 33.49
N LYS A 293 0.53 10.13 33.25
CA LYS A 293 1.63 9.17 33.50
C LYS A 293 2.88 9.55 32.70
N LYS A 294 4.08 9.44 33.30
CA LYS A 294 5.38 9.74 32.64
C LYS A 294 5.53 9.10 31.26
N ARG A 295 5.03 7.87 31.10
CA ARG A 295 5.05 7.13 29.83
C ARG A 295 4.20 7.78 28.74
N LEU A 296 3.04 8.36 29.06
CA LEU A 296 2.19 9.07 28.10
C LEU A 296 2.86 10.36 27.62
N LEU A 297 3.42 11.13 28.56
CA LEU A 297 4.19 12.34 28.23
C LEU A 297 5.36 12.01 27.29
N LYS A 298 6.19 11.04 27.67
CA LYS A 298 7.41 10.69 26.93
C LYS A 298 7.14 10.00 25.59
N LYS A 299 6.11 9.17 25.47
CA LYS A 299 5.85 8.39 24.24
C LYS A 299 4.81 9.00 23.31
N VAL A 300 3.82 9.71 23.85
CA VAL A 300 2.70 10.23 23.07
C VAL A 300 2.87 11.73 22.81
N ILE A 301 2.88 12.56 23.86
CA ILE A 301 2.97 14.02 23.69
C ILE A 301 4.28 14.41 23.02
N HIS A 302 5.40 13.79 23.41
CA HIS A 302 6.67 13.99 22.73
C HIS A 302 6.60 13.70 21.23
N GLN A 303 6.03 12.54 20.84
CA GLN A 303 5.90 12.16 19.44
C GLN A 303 4.98 13.13 18.68
N MET A 304 3.84 13.51 19.26
CA MET A 304 2.93 14.50 18.66
C MET A 304 3.63 15.83 18.38
N ILE A 305 4.47 16.30 19.30
CA ILE A 305 5.25 17.53 19.11
C ILE A 305 6.28 17.35 18.00
N LEU A 306 6.97 16.20 17.93
CA LEU A 306 7.92 15.93 16.85
C LEU A 306 7.24 15.94 15.48
N ASP A 307 6.06 15.31 15.40
CA ASP A 307 5.26 15.27 14.16
C ASP A 307 4.63 16.63 13.84
N THR A 308 4.34 17.45 14.85
CA THR A 308 3.59 18.71 14.70
C THR A 308 4.10 19.78 15.68
N PRO A 309 5.22 20.46 15.36
CA PRO A 309 5.90 21.37 16.30
C PRO A 309 5.04 22.54 16.79
N ILE A 310 4.05 22.99 16.00
CA ILE A 310 3.14 24.07 16.39
C ILE A 310 2.33 23.73 17.66
N LEU A 311 2.18 22.45 18.00
CA LEU A 311 1.53 22.02 19.26
C LEU A 311 2.24 22.57 20.49
N VAL A 312 3.55 22.82 20.44
CA VAL A 312 4.27 23.47 21.54
C VAL A 312 3.70 24.86 21.81
N LYS A 313 3.47 25.64 20.76
CA LYS A 313 2.84 26.96 20.86
C LYS A 313 1.46 26.85 21.50
N VAL A 314 0.65 25.88 21.04
CA VAL A 314 -0.70 25.67 21.57
C VAL A 314 -0.66 25.33 23.07
N ILE A 315 0.21 24.41 23.49
CA ILE A 315 0.38 24.03 24.91
C ILE A 315 0.79 25.24 25.75
N VAL A 316 1.77 26.01 25.27
CA VAL A 316 2.29 27.19 25.97
C VAL A 316 1.21 28.28 26.11
N MET A 317 0.44 28.54 25.04
CA MET A 317 -0.63 29.55 25.04
C MET A 317 -1.84 29.13 25.89
N ARG A 318 -2.07 27.83 26.08
CA ARG A 318 -3.16 27.31 26.93
C ARG A 318 -2.93 27.49 28.43
N ARG A 319 -1.70 27.77 28.87
CA ARG A 319 -1.34 28.07 30.27
C ARG A 319 -1.79 27.01 31.29
N PHE A 320 -1.37 25.76 31.10
CA PHE A 320 -1.66 24.68 32.05
C PHE A 320 -1.10 24.98 33.46
N PRO A 321 -1.68 24.40 34.54
CA PRO A 321 -1.19 24.57 35.90
C PRO A 321 0.31 24.31 36.05
N SER A 322 1.01 25.12 36.87
CA SER A 322 2.47 25.08 37.02
C SER A 322 3.04 23.70 37.35
N ASN A 323 2.33 22.90 38.15
CA ASN A 323 2.75 21.54 38.48
C ASN A 323 2.78 20.61 37.25
N LEU A 324 1.82 20.77 36.33
CA LEU A 324 1.79 20.03 35.06
C LEU A 324 2.88 20.51 34.12
N VAL A 325 3.12 21.81 34.04
CA VAL A 325 4.20 22.40 33.22
C VAL A 325 5.56 21.84 33.61
N LYS A 326 5.89 21.86 34.90
CA LYS A 326 7.12 21.24 35.45
C LYS A 326 7.27 19.79 35.00
N ARG A 327 6.18 19.04 35.06
CA ARG A 327 6.15 17.63 34.67
C ARG A 327 6.33 17.44 33.16
N ILE A 328 5.72 18.28 32.33
CA ILE A 328 5.88 18.28 30.87
C ILE A 328 7.34 18.55 30.52
N VAL A 329 7.92 19.66 30.99
CA VAL A 329 9.32 20.02 30.75
C VAL A 329 10.27 18.89 31.14
N ARG A 330 10.02 18.25 32.29
CA ARG A 330 10.85 17.13 32.75
C ARG A 330 10.73 15.86 31.91
N CYS A 331 9.55 15.58 31.36
CA CYS A 331 9.23 14.28 30.75
C CYS A 331 9.15 14.28 29.22
N VAL A 332 9.03 15.45 28.58
CA VAL A 332 8.82 15.62 27.14
C VAL A 332 10.07 16.28 26.52
N PRO A 333 11.01 15.51 25.94
CA PRO A 333 12.29 16.05 25.48
C PRO A 333 12.16 17.16 24.43
N SER A 334 11.18 17.06 23.53
CA SER A 334 10.92 18.06 22.48
C SER A 334 10.34 19.38 23.00
N PHE A 335 10.03 19.47 24.29
CA PHE A 335 9.46 20.69 24.86
C PHE A 335 10.47 21.83 25.01
N HIS A 336 11.77 21.56 24.80
CA HIS A 336 12.80 22.60 24.68
C HIS A 336 12.46 23.66 23.60
N LEU A 337 11.69 23.28 22.56
CA LEU A 337 11.20 24.17 21.51
C LEU A 337 10.32 25.32 22.06
N ALA A 338 9.80 25.21 23.28
CA ALA A 338 9.00 26.24 23.92
C ALA A 338 9.84 27.44 24.39
N TYR A 339 11.16 27.28 24.53
CA TYR A 339 12.01 28.23 25.24
C TYR A 339 11.97 29.63 24.65
N GLU A 340 12.27 29.77 23.35
CA GLU A 340 12.38 31.08 22.71
C GLU A 340 11.05 31.86 22.73
N MET A 341 9.93 31.17 22.46
CA MET A 341 8.62 31.84 22.51
C MET A 341 8.23 32.21 23.94
N SER A 342 8.54 31.37 24.91
CA SER A 342 8.18 31.62 26.31
C SER A 342 8.97 32.79 26.87
N LEU A 343 10.27 32.86 26.55
CA LEU A 343 11.12 33.99 26.92
C LEU A 343 10.62 35.28 26.26
N ARG A 344 10.31 35.26 24.96
CA ARG A 344 9.76 36.44 24.26
C ARG A 344 8.45 36.93 24.86
N ILE A 345 7.54 36.03 25.24
CA ILE A 345 6.27 36.41 25.88
C ILE A 345 6.52 36.98 27.27
N LEU A 346 7.41 36.36 28.07
CA LEU A 346 7.79 36.86 29.39
C LEU A 346 8.42 38.26 29.32
N CYS A 347 9.28 38.53 28.34
CA CYS A 347 9.87 39.86 28.16
C CYS A 347 8.83 40.94 27.88
N LYS A 348 7.70 40.57 27.24
CA LYS A 348 6.58 41.50 26.99
C LYS A 348 5.67 41.66 28.21
N ASN A 349 5.59 40.64 29.07
CA ASN A 349 4.82 40.68 30.31
C ASN A 349 5.64 40.09 31.48
N PRO A 350 6.57 40.87 32.06
CA PRO A 350 7.55 40.38 33.04
C PRO A 350 6.98 39.81 34.34
N ASN A 351 5.71 40.12 34.64
CA ASN A 351 5.04 39.71 35.86
C ASN A 351 4.17 38.45 35.67
N ASP A 352 4.20 37.82 34.50
CA ASP A 352 3.40 36.62 34.23
C ASP A 352 4.02 35.38 34.88
N ASN A 353 3.47 34.99 36.03
CA ASN A 353 3.94 33.86 36.84
C ASN A 353 4.01 32.52 36.08
N PHE A 354 3.13 32.32 35.09
CA PHE A 354 3.17 31.10 34.27
C PHE A 354 4.44 31.05 33.42
N TYR A 355 4.73 32.14 32.69
CA TYR A 355 5.91 32.18 31.82
C TYR A 355 7.21 32.28 32.62
N GLU A 356 7.19 32.94 33.78
CA GLU A 356 8.30 32.93 34.74
C GLU A 356 8.66 31.49 35.14
N THR A 357 7.66 30.71 35.58
CA THR A 357 7.84 29.30 35.94
C THR A 357 8.32 28.47 34.75
N LEU A 358 7.72 28.65 33.57
CA LEU A 358 8.06 27.89 32.37
C LEU A 358 9.49 28.14 31.90
N VAL A 359 9.93 29.40 31.84
CA VAL A 359 11.30 29.78 31.47
C VAL A 359 12.29 29.24 32.49
N GLU A 360 12.00 29.36 33.79
CA GLU A 360 12.84 28.82 34.86
C GLU A 360 13.05 27.31 34.70
N GLU A 361 11.98 26.54 34.50
CA GLU A 361 12.08 25.08 34.37
C GLU A 361 12.77 24.65 33.07
N LEU A 362 12.54 25.36 31.96
CA LEU A 362 13.21 25.09 30.69
C LEU A 362 14.71 25.36 30.80
N LEU A 363 15.12 26.46 31.43
CA LEU A 363 16.53 26.80 31.56
C LEU A 363 17.25 25.85 32.53
N LYS A 364 16.60 25.44 33.63
CA LYS A 364 17.12 24.40 34.53
C LYS A 364 17.30 23.06 33.82
N LYS A 365 16.38 22.70 32.91
CA LYS A 365 16.42 21.43 32.20
C LYS A 365 17.36 21.43 30.99
N TYR A 366 17.51 22.57 30.32
CA TYR A 366 18.27 22.74 29.08
C TYR A 366 19.17 24.00 29.14
N PRO A 367 20.21 24.00 30.00
CA PRO A 367 21.13 25.13 30.17
C PRO A 367 22.18 25.16 29.05
N THR A 368 21.76 25.27 27.79
CA THR A 368 22.69 25.43 26.67
C THR A 368 23.23 26.84 26.66
N GLU A 369 24.47 27.05 26.19
CA GLU A 369 25.06 28.40 26.06
C GLU A 369 24.15 29.36 25.29
N SER A 370 23.53 28.87 24.22
CA SER A 370 22.57 29.66 23.41
C SER A 370 21.38 30.12 24.25
N ASN A 371 20.81 29.24 25.06
CA ASN A 371 19.68 29.60 25.93
C ASN A 371 20.13 30.58 27.03
N VAL A 372 21.27 30.35 27.67
CA VAL A 372 21.80 31.24 28.71
C VAL A 372 22.09 32.64 28.14
N LYS A 373 22.73 32.73 26.97
CA LYS A 373 22.99 34.01 26.27
C LYS A 373 21.68 34.76 25.95
N LYS A 374 20.66 34.06 25.43
CA LYS A 374 19.33 34.65 25.16
C LYS A 374 18.66 35.16 26.44
N PHE A 375 18.74 34.41 27.54
CA PHE A 375 18.22 34.85 28.84
C PHE A 375 18.95 36.09 29.35
N GLY A 376 20.28 36.08 29.33
CA GLY A 376 21.13 37.19 29.77
C GLY A 376 20.86 38.48 29.01
N ALA A 377 20.69 38.40 27.69
CA ALA A 377 20.37 39.55 26.84
C ALA A 377 19.04 40.23 27.23
N CYS A 378 18.10 39.48 27.79
CA CYS A 378 16.79 39.99 28.20
C CYS A 378 16.69 40.31 29.70
N SER A 379 17.77 40.10 30.47
CA SER A 379 17.76 40.17 31.95
C SER A 379 17.20 41.49 32.51
N HIS A 380 17.47 42.61 31.83
CA HIS A 380 16.98 43.95 32.19
C HIS A 380 15.45 44.08 32.16
N LEU A 381 14.75 43.20 31.44
CA LEU A 381 13.29 43.19 31.34
C LEU A 381 12.61 42.24 32.32
N LEU A 382 13.37 41.41 33.05
CA LEU A 382 12.83 40.29 33.84
C LEU A 382 12.69 40.64 35.32
N SER A 383 11.84 39.87 36.03
CA SER A 383 11.60 40.06 37.46
C SER A 383 12.88 39.78 38.29
N LYS A 384 13.17 40.64 39.28
CA LYS A 384 14.30 40.45 40.21
C LYS A 384 14.31 39.08 40.91
N PRO A 385 13.15 38.52 41.35
CA PRO A 385 13.11 37.18 41.94
C PRO A 385 13.60 36.08 40.99
N LEU A 386 13.20 36.12 39.71
CA LEU A 386 13.63 35.14 38.70
C LEU A 386 15.14 35.20 38.48
N LEU A 387 15.68 36.41 38.30
CA LEU A 387 17.12 36.63 38.11
C LEU A 387 17.93 36.07 39.28
N LYS A 388 17.48 36.30 40.51
CA LYS A 388 18.14 35.77 41.72
C LYS A 388 18.14 34.23 41.74
N ARG A 389 17.04 33.59 41.35
CA ARG A 389 16.94 32.11 41.32
C ARG A 389 17.80 31.45 40.23
N LEU A 390 18.06 32.16 39.13
CA LEU A 390 18.81 31.65 37.99
C LEU A 390 20.25 32.19 37.89
N LYS A 391 20.69 32.98 38.88
CA LYS A 391 22.00 33.64 38.91
C LYS A 391 23.18 32.69 38.66
N TYR A 392 23.12 31.48 39.23
CA TYR A 392 24.16 30.46 39.07
C TYR A 392 24.36 29.99 37.62
N LEU A 393 23.35 30.14 36.74
CA LEU A 393 23.46 29.81 35.32
C LEU A 393 24.04 30.96 34.49
N THR A 394 23.80 32.21 34.90
CA THR A 394 24.32 33.38 34.20
C THR A 394 25.76 33.70 34.58
N ASP A 395 26.13 33.51 35.84
CA ASP A 395 27.49 33.79 36.34
C ASP A 395 28.53 32.85 35.73
N ALA A 396 28.15 31.60 35.43
CA ALA A 396 29.03 30.59 34.84
C ALA A 396 29.46 30.90 33.39
N CYS A 397 28.69 31.68 32.63
CA CYS A 397 29.01 32.05 31.24
C CYS A 397 29.80 33.37 31.12
N SER A 398 29.97 34.13 32.21
CA SER A 398 30.73 35.39 32.27
C SER A 398 32.18 35.23 32.71
N SER A 399 32.64 33.98 32.84
CA SER A 399 33.97 33.59 33.33
C SER A 399 34.91 33.05 32.24
N GLU A 400 34.57 33.22 30.96
CA GLU A 400 35.45 32.95 29.80
C GLU A 400 35.76 34.21 29.01
#